data_AF-A0A3M7BIC1-F1
#
_entry.id   AF-A0A3M7BIC1-F1
#
_cell.length_a   1.000
_cell.length_b   1.000
_cell.length_c   1.000
_cell.angle_alpha   90.00
_cell.angle_beta   90.00
_cell.angle_gamma   90.00
#
_symmetry.space_group_name_H-M   'P 1'
#
loop_
_entity.id
_entity.type
_entity.pdbx_description
1 polymer ?
#
loop_
_entity_poly.entity_id
_entity_poly.type
_entity_poly.pdbx_seq_one_letter_code
_entity_poly.pdbx_strand_id
1 'polypeptide(L)'
;MAANRTRRLQKEISDILKDSHSGITVTSPSGSTEITDFTHFKGHFRGPPDTPYERGEYDIDIKITPEYPFKPPEMRFITKIWHPNVSSQTGAICLDTLGNAWSPVLTLKSALISLQSLLSSPEPKDPQDAEVASMLLTRPEEFQHVAREWAQKYAGAPVPAPGSGKTGGGGSGGDDEASLQNKKKLEDKERKRAEDRRRREAYHGYNPAMIDRFTSMGFQVEQVVSAFEYIGIDKADGEEYELEEEYIGDVTARLFGEIRAIGAGGNDFMGQMNASATALVSFYDM
;
A
#
# COMPACT_ATOMS: atom_id res chain seq x y z
N MET A 1 -10.13 20.48 -18.51
CA MET A 1 -9.68 19.79 -17.27
C MET A 1 -10.68 18.72 -16.80
N ALA A 2 -11.97 19.03 -16.62
CA ALA A 2 -12.98 18.06 -16.15
C ALA A 2 -13.09 16.76 -16.97
N ALA A 3 -12.99 16.82 -18.30
CA ALA A 3 -13.12 15.63 -19.16
C ALA A 3 -12.00 14.58 -18.95
N ASN A 4 -10.77 15.02 -18.66
CA ASN A 4 -9.65 14.10 -18.37
C ASN A 4 -9.80 13.45 -17.00
N ARG A 5 -10.28 14.21 -16.00
CA ARG A 5 -10.62 13.70 -14.66
C ARG A 5 -11.71 12.62 -14.73
N THR A 6 -12.79 12.86 -15.47
CA THR A 6 -13.86 11.88 -15.63
C THR A 6 -13.36 10.61 -16.32
N ARG A 7 -12.57 10.72 -17.39
CA ARG A 7 -11.98 9.54 -18.06
C ARG A 7 -11.08 8.74 -17.11
N ARG A 8 -10.27 9.42 -16.30
CA ARG A 8 -9.44 8.79 -15.27
C ARG A 8 -10.29 8.02 -14.25
N LEU A 9 -11.32 8.65 -13.69
CA LEU A 9 -12.21 8.02 -12.70
C LEU A 9 -13.01 6.85 -13.29
N GLN A 10 -13.50 6.98 -14.53
CA GLN A 10 -14.16 5.87 -15.24
C GLN A 10 -13.25 4.66 -15.37
N LYS A 11 -11.97 4.88 -15.70
CA LYS A 11 -10.98 3.81 -15.77
C LYS A 11 -10.76 3.18 -14.39
N GLU A 12 -10.51 3.99 -13.36
CA GLU A 12 -10.28 3.49 -12.00
C GLU A 12 -11.46 2.68 -11.45
N ILE A 13 -12.69 3.15 -11.65
CA ILE A 13 -13.90 2.43 -11.23
C ILE A 13 -14.04 1.13 -12.02
N SER A 14 -13.78 1.14 -13.33
CA SER A 14 -13.81 -0.08 -14.14
C SER A 14 -12.77 -1.10 -13.65
N ASP A 15 -11.58 -0.65 -13.27
CA ASP A 15 -10.50 -1.50 -12.79
C ASP A 15 -10.82 -2.07 -11.39
N ILE A 16 -11.51 -1.32 -10.53
CA ILE A 16 -12.04 -1.82 -9.24
C ILE A 16 -13.12 -2.87 -9.46
N LEU A 17 -14.09 -2.61 -10.33
CA LEU A 17 -15.20 -3.55 -10.60
C LEU A 17 -14.75 -4.87 -11.24
N LYS A 18 -13.65 -4.85 -12.00
CA LYS A 18 -13.04 -6.05 -12.59
C LYS A 18 -12.20 -6.86 -11.60
N ASP A 19 -11.79 -6.25 -10.49
CA ASP A 19 -10.97 -6.92 -9.51
C ASP A 19 -11.81 -7.71 -8.52
N SER A 20 -11.70 -9.04 -8.59
CA SER A 20 -12.38 -9.97 -7.68
C SER A 20 -11.56 -10.34 -6.44
N HIS A 21 -10.28 -9.97 -6.35
CA HIS A 21 -9.35 -10.48 -5.34
C HIS A 21 -9.11 -9.53 -4.18
N SER A 22 -9.08 -8.22 -4.40
CA SER A 22 -8.73 -7.27 -3.33
C SER A 22 -9.79 -7.14 -2.23
N GLY A 23 -11.04 -7.50 -2.52
CA GLY A 23 -12.16 -7.25 -1.59
C GLY A 23 -12.49 -5.77 -1.42
N ILE A 24 -11.96 -4.90 -2.29
CA ILE A 24 -12.28 -3.47 -2.36
C ILE A 24 -13.43 -3.27 -3.34
N THR A 25 -14.44 -2.51 -2.95
CA THR A 25 -15.52 -2.10 -3.87
C THR A 25 -15.79 -0.60 -3.77
N VAL A 26 -16.36 -0.05 -4.84
CA VAL A 26 -16.78 1.35 -4.91
C VAL A 26 -18.18 1.40 -5.50
N THR A 27 -19.05 2.18 -4.87
CA THR A 27 -20.46 2.36 -5.24
C THR A 27 -20.82 3.84 -5.24
N SER A 28 -22.01 4.19 -5.72
CA SER A 28 -22.57 5.53 -5.49
C SER A 28 -22.76 5.80 -3.99
N PRO A 29 -22.91 7.06 -3.56
CA PRO A 29 -23.20 7.38 -2.16
C PRO A 29 -24.49 6.72 -1.63
N SER A 30 -25.44 6.41 -2.53
CA SER A 30 -26.67 5.67 -2.21
C SER A 30 -26.49 4.14 -2.17
N GLY A 31 -25.29 3.63 -2.45
CA GLY A 31 -24.98 2.19 -2.48
C GLY A 31 -25.31 1.50 -3.81
N SER A 32 -25.63 2.25 -4.86
CA SER A 32 -25.88 1.69 -6.20
C SER A 32 -24.55 1.33 -6.88
N THR A 33 -24.54 0.19 -7.59
CA THR A 33 -23.44 -0.19 -8.49
C THR A 33 -23.42 0.65 -9.77
N GLU A 34 -24.53 1.30 -10.11
CA GLU A 34 -24.61 2.22 -11.24
C GLU A 34 -24.12 3.61 -10.83
N ILE A 35 -22.90 3.94 -11.26
CA ILE A 35 -22.25 5.22 -10.99
C ILE A 35 -22.47 6.15 -12.18
N THR A 36 -23.27 7.19 -11.98
CA THR A 36 -23.56 8.23 -12.98
C THR A 36 -22.87 9.56 -12.65
N ASP A 37 -22.59 9.80 -11.37
CA ASP A 37 -21.85 10.96 -10.86
C ASP A 37 -20.42 10.54 -10.47
N PHE A 38 -19.43 11.27 -10.98
CA PHE A 38 -18.00 11.03 -10.73
C PHE A 38 -17.41 12.03 -9.73
N THR A 39 -18.23 12.64 -8.88
CA THR A 39 -17.78 13.58 -7.85
C THR A 39 -17.80 13.01 -6.43
N HIS A 40 -18.59 11.97 -6.19
CA HIS A 40 -18.79 11.40 -4.86
C HIS A 40 -19.05 9.89 -4.94
N PHE A 41 -18.33 9.12 -4.14
CA PHE A 41 -18.45 7.67 -4.07
C PHE A 41 -18.50 7.17 -2.62
N LYS A 42 -18.96 5.93 -2.48
CA LYS A 42 -18.79 5.14 -1.26
C LYS A 42 -17.83 3.98 -1.54
N GLY A 43 -16.65 4.03 -0.93
CA GLY A 43 -15.71 2.92 -0.92
C GLY A 43 -16.05 1.92 0.18
N HIS A 44 -15.66 0.67 -0.01
CA HIS A 44 -15.97 -0.39 0.94
C HIS A 44 -14.87 -1.44 0.94
N PHE A 45 -14.49 -1.89 2.13
CA PHE A 45 -13.55 -3.00 2.32
C PHE A 45 -13.79 -3.74 3.63
N ARG A 46 -13.33 -4.99 3.67
CA ARG A 46 -13.37 -5.84 4.85
C ARG A 46 -12.16 -5.61 5.75
N GLY A 47 -12.38 -5.62 7.06
CA GLY A 47 -11.33 -5.53 8.08
C GLY A 47 -10.30 -6.66 7.94
N PRO A 48 -8.99 -6.35 8.01
CA PRO A 48 -7.91 -7.33 7.83
C PRO A 48 -7.95 -8.47 8.84
N PRO A 49 -7.51 -9.69 8.47
CA PRO A 49 -7.36 -10.80 9.41
C PRO A 49 -6.33 -10.48 10.49
N ASP A 50 -6.42 -11.17 11.64
CA ASP A 50 -5.47 -11.03 12.76
C ASP A 50 -5.44 -9.60 13.37
N THR A 51 -6.50 -8.83 13.16
CA THR A 51 -6.73 -7.51 13.77
C THR A 51 -8.03 -7.49 14.56
N PRO A 52 -8.25 -6.56 15.51
CA PRO A 52 -9.54 -6.41 16.16
C PRO A 52 -10.69 -6.12 15.17
N TYR A 53 -10.35 -5.59 13.99
CA TYR A 53 -11.27 -5.23 12.91
C TYR A 53 -11.69 -6.42 12.03
N GLU A 54 -11.05 -7.58 12.21
CA GLU A 54 -11.25 -8.75 11.36
C GLU A 54 -12.74 -9.08 11.17
N ARG A 55 -13.09 -9.31 9.90
CA ARG A 55 -14.44 -9.66 9.42
C ARG A 55 -15.51 -8.58 9.65
N GLY A 56 -15.13 -7.38 10.09
CA GLY A 56 -15.98 -6.19 10.02
C GLY A 56 -15.98 -5.59 8.61
N GLU A 57 -17.04 -4.87 8.25
CA GLU A 57 -17.20 -4.17 6.98
C GLU A 57 -17.13 -2.65 7.18
N TYR A 58 -16.26 -1.98 6.42
CA TYR A 58 -15.96 -0.56 6.59
C TYR A 58 -16.31 0.24 5.34
N ASP A 59 -17.28 1.15 5.49
CA ASP A 59 -17.68 2.09 4.45
C ASP A 59 -16.91 3.41 4.59
N ILE A 60 -16.40 3.89 3.46
CA ILE A 60 -15.62 5.12 3.34
C ILE A 60 -16.35 6.11 2.42
N ASP A 61 -16.54 7.33 2.90
CA ASP A 61 -17.01 8.48 2.14
C ASP A 61 -15.84 9.00 1.29
N ILE A 62 -16.00 9.09 -0.03
CA ILE A 62 -14.95 9.53 -0.95
C ILE A 62 -15.47 10.69 -1.80
N LYS A 63 -14.91 11.89 -1.62
CA LYS A 63 -15.25 13.06 -2.44
C LYS A 63 -14.10 13.45 -3.34
N ILE A 64 -14.41 13.62 -4.62
CA ILE A 64 -13.44 14.02 -5.63
C ILE A 64 -13.37 15.53 -5.71
N THR A 65 -12.18 16.06 -5.46
CA THR A 65 -11.90 17.49 -5.56
C THR A 65 -11.74 17.95 -7.02
N PRO A 66 -11.89 19.26 -7.32
CA PRO A 66 -11.55 19.82 -8.62
C PRO A 66 -10.11 19.54 -9.07
N GLU A 67 -9.19 19.40 -8.12
CA GLU A 67 -7.75 19.20 -8.34
C GLU A 67 -7.36 17.73 -8.56
N TYR A 68 -8.27 16.77 -8.41
CA TYR A 68 -7.97 15.35 -8.68
C TYR A 68 -7.56 15.12 -10.14
N PRO A 69 -6.49 14.34 -10.42
CA PRO A 69 -5.71 13.49 -9.50
C PRO A 69 -4.45 14.16 -8.92
N PHE A 70 -4.23 15.46 -9.12
CA PHE A 70 -3.04 16.15 -8.62
C PHE A 70 -3.07 16.37 -7.10
N LYS A 71 -4.27 16.40 -6.52
CA LYS A 71 -4.49 16.30 -5.08
C LYS A 71 -5.27 15.02 -4.75
N PRO A 72 -5.10 14.47 -3.54
CA PRO A 72 -5.88 13.31 -3.10
C PRO A 72 -7.38 13.63 -3.06
N PRO A 73 -8.23 12.60 -3.15
CA PRO A 73 -9.64 12.75 -2.81
C PRO A 73 -9.79 12.97 -1.30
N GLU A 74 -10.89 13.59 -0.89
CA GLU A 74 -11.25 13.67 0.52
C GLU A 74 -11.87 12.33 0.94
N MET A 75 -11.27 11.66 1.91
CA MET A 75 -11.74 10.37 2.43
C MET A 75 -12.07 10.44 3.91
N ARG A 76 -13.15 9.75 4.30
CA ARG A 76 -13.59 9.69 5.70
C ARG A 76 -14.31 8.38 6.00
N PHE A 77 -14.07 7.79 7.17
CA PHE A 77 -14.84 6.63 7.61
C PHE A 77 -16.31 7.02 7.87
N ILE A 78 -17.24 6.34 7.20
CA ILE A 78 -18.67 6.36 7.52
C ILE A 78 -18.93 5.39 8.67
N THR A 79 -18.38 4.17 8.54
CA THR A 79 -18.42 3.18 9.62
C THR A 79 -17.55 3.65 10.78
N LYS A 80 -18.16 3.82 11.96
CA LYS A 80 -17.42 4.19 13.18
C LYS A 80 -16.35 3.15 13.50
N ILE A 81 -15.16 3.62 13.83
CA ILE A 81 -14.00 2.77 14.12
C ILE A 81 -13.19 3.34 15.29
N TRP A 82 -12.66 2.45 16.12
CA TRP A 82 -11.72 2.78 17.19
C TRP A 82 -10.30 2.53 16.68
N HIS A 83 -9.63 3.56 16.17
CA HIS A 83 -8.30 3.45 15.57
C HIS A 83 -7.51 4.75 15.79
N PRO A 84 -6.21 4.72 16.14
CA PRO A 84 -5.45 5.94 16.48
C PRO A 84 -5.35 6.96 15.34
N ASN A 85 -5.27 6.49 14.08
CA ASN A 85 -5.19 7.36 12.90
C ASN A 85 -6.56 7.73 12.29
N VAL A 86 -7.67 7.39 12.97
CA VAL A 86 -9.03 7.74 12.55
C VAL A 86 -9.79 8.36 13.72
N SER A 87 -10.41 9.53 13.52
CA SER A 87 -11.22 10.17 14.55
C SER A 87 -12.41 9.29 14.92
N SER A 88 -12.51 8.89 16.19
CA SER A 88 -13.63 8.10 16.72
C SER A 88 -14.99 8.83 16.64
N GLN A 89 -14.97 10.16 16.57
CA GLN A 89 -16.17 11.00 16.53
C GLN A 89 -16.63 11.30 15.10
N THR A 90 -15.69 11.63 14.22
CA THR A 90 -16.00 12.18 12.89
C THR A 90 -15.68 11.24 11.74
N GLY A 91 -14.85 10.21 11.97
CA GLY A 91 -14.30 9.35 10.94
C GLY A 91 -13.18 9.98 10.11
N ALA A 92 -12.75 11.20 10.43
CA ALA A 92 -11.63 11.87 9.74
C ALA A 92 -10.36 11.01 9.82
N ILE A 93 -9.58 11.00 8.73
CA ILE A 93 -8.33 10.24 8.59
C ILE A 93 -7.18 11.25 8.64
N CYS A 94 -6.06 10.90 9.28
CA CYS A 94 -4.90 11.79 9.34
C CYS A 94 -4.43 12.18 7.93
N LEU A 95 -4.17 13.47 7.71
CA LEU A 95 -3.77 14.05 6.43
C LEU A 95 -2.44 13.48 5.93
N ASP A 96 -1.52 13.10 6.82
CA ASP A 96 -0.20 12.58 6.44
C ASP A 96 -0.28 11.18 5.81
N THR A 97 -1.30 10.40 6.17
CA THR A 97 -1.51 9.04 5.65
C THR A 97 -1.91 9.02 4.17
N LEU A 98 -2.60 10.06 3.69
CA LEU A 98 -3.04 10.15 2.29
C LEU A 98 -2.40 11.30 1.52
N GLY A 99 -2.04 12.40 2.18
CA GLY A 99 -1.62 13.66 1.58
C GLY A 99 -0.14 13.72 1.20
N ASN A 100 0.78 13.46 2.15
CA ASN A 100 2.22 13.57 1.90
C ASN A 100 2.75 12.48 0.97
N ALA A 101 2.08 11.32 0.94
CA ALA A 101 2.39 10.23 0.03
C ALA A 101 1.56 10.25 -1.26
N TRP A 102 0.69 11.26 -1.47
CA TRP A 102 -0.14 11.29 -2.67
C TRP A 102 0.68 11.58 -3.91
N SER A 103 0.57 10.70 -4.91
CA SER A 103 1.03 10.95 -6.26
C SER A 103 -0.14 10.81 -7.23
N PRO A 104 -0.19 11.59 -8.35
CA PRO A 104 -1.22 11.43 -9.38
C PRO A 104 -1.26 10.03 -10.04
N VAL A 105 -0.24 9.19 -9.81
CA VAL A 105 -0.22 7.79 -10.20
C VAL A 105 -1.12 6.92 -9.32
N LEU A 106 -1.34 7.31 -8.05
CA LEU A 106 -2.22 6.60 -7.14
C LEU A 106 -3.68 6.69 -7.60
N THR A 107 -4.44 5.65 -7.24
CA THR A 107 -5.85 5.47 -7.62
C THR A 107 -6.72 5.37 -6.37
N LEU A 108 -8.04 5.49 -6.54
CA LEU A 108 -9.01 5.20 -5.49
C LEU A 108 -8.80 3.80 -4.89
N LYS A 109 -8.46 2.82 -5.74
CA LYS A 109 -8.17 1.45 -5.32
C LYS A 109 -6.97 1.39 -4.39
N SER A 110 -5.82 1.95 -4.81
CA SER A 110 -4.61 1.93 -4.00
C SER A 110 -4.80 2.70 -2.70
N ALA A 111 -5.53 3.81 -2.72
CA ALA A 111 -5.87 4.56 -1.51
C ALA A 111 -6.71 3.73 -0.52
N LEU A 112 -7.73 3.00 -1.00
CA LEU A 112 -8.54 2.11 -0.15
C LEU A 112 -7.73 0.92 0.40
N ILE A 113 -6.81 0.36 -0.39
CA ILE A 113 -5.87 -0.67 0.07
C ILE A 113 -4.93 -0.12 1.16
N SER A 114 -4.44 1.11 1.00
CA SER A 114 -3.63 1.77 2.03
C SER A 114 -4.42 1.97 3.32
N LEU A 115 -5.70 2.37 3.25
CA LEU A 115 -6.56 2.46 4.43
C LEU A 115 -6.81 1.11 5.10
N GLN A 116 -7.02 0.05 4.33
CA GLN A 116 -7.12 -1.31 4.89
C GLN A 116 -5.80 -1.73 5.57
N SER A 117 -4.66 -1.41 4.96
CA SER A 117 -3.33 -1.71 5.51
C SER A 117 -3.05 -0.95 6.80
N LEU A 118 -3.51 0.31 6.90
CA LEU A 118 -3.43 1.13 8.10
C LEU A 118 -4.07 0.45 9.31
N LEU A 119 -5.19 -0.25 9.11
CA LEU A 119 -5.86 -1.00 10.20
C LEU A 119 -5.01 -2.16 10.76
N SER A 120 -4.07 -2.68 9.97
CA SER A 120 -3.14 -3.73 10.41
C SER A 120 -1.87 -3.16 11.06
N SER A 121 -1.55 -1.90 10.79
CA SER A 121 -0.30 -1.26 11.21
C SER A 121 -0.58 0.20 11.60
N PRO A 122 -1.19 0.42 12.77
CA PRO A 122 -1.46 1.77 13.28
C PRO A 122 -0.16 2.54 13.54
N GLU A 123 -0.18 3.85 13.33
CA GLU A 123 0.93 4.76 13.62
C GLU A 123 0.56 5.67 14.82
N PRO A 124 0.84 5.27 16.07
CA PRO A 124 0.43 6.02 17.25
C PRO A 124 1.26 7.29 17.51
N LYS A 125 2.39 7.50 16.80
CA LYS A 125 3.22 8.71 16.95
C LYS A 125 2.67 9.92 16.20
N ASP A 126 1.83 9.69 15.19
CA ASP A 126 1.08 10.72 14.46
C ASP A 126 -0.43 10.40 14.49
N PRO A 127 -1.09 10.55 15.65
CA PRO A 127 -2.47 10.13 15.81
C PRO A 127 -3.47 11.19 15.34
N GLN A 128 -4.57 10.73 14.74
CA GLN A 128 -5.76 11.54 14.51
C GLN A 128 -6.65 11.62 15.76
N ASP A 129 -6.61 10.59 16.61
CA ASP A 129 -7.34 10.50 17.86
C ASP A 129 -6.36 10.18 19.01
N ALA A 130 -6.04 11.21 19.80
CA ALA A 130 -5.04 11.14 20.84
C ALA A 130 -5.44 10.21 22.01
N GLU A 131 -6.73 10.10 22.31
CA GLU A 131 -7.22 9.22 23.37
C GLU A 131 -7.06 7.75 22.97
N VAL A 132 -7.46 7.43 21.74
CA VAL A 132 -7.30 6.09 21.16
C VAL A 132 -5.83 5.70 21.09
N ALA A 133 -4.96 6.62 20.64
CA ALA A 133 -3.51 6.39 20.56
C ALA A 133 -2.88 6.19 21.94
N SER A 134 -3.26 7.00 22.94
CA SER A 134 -2.83 6.83 24.33
C SER A 134 -3.23 5.46 24.87
N MET A 135 -4.45 5.00 24.61
CA MET A 135 -4.92 3.68 25.00
C MET A 135 -4.09 2.57 24.33
N LEU A 136 -3.82 2.67 23.02
CA LEU A 136 -2.99 1.69 22.32
C LEU A 136 -1.58 1.58 22.92
N LEU A 137 -0.96 2.72 23.27
CA LEU A 137 0.39 2.75 23.82
C LEU A 137 0.47 2.30 25.28
N THR A 138 -0.51 2.65 26.10
CA THR A 138 -0.48 2.41 27.56
C THR A 138 -1.19 1.12 27.97
N ARG A 139 -2.25 0.74 27.25
CA ARG A 139 -3.19 -0.35 27.59
C ARG A 139 -3.59 -1.13 26.32
N PRO A 140 -2.65 -1.82 25.67
CA PRO A 140 -2.90 -2.46 24.36
C PRO A 140 -3.98 -3.55 24.39
N GLU A 141 -4.12 -4.30 25.50
CA GLU A 141 -5.18 -5.30 25.65
C GLU A 141 -6.57 -4.66 25.72
N GLU A 142 -6.70 -3.55 26.45
CA GLU A 142 -7.94 -2.78 26.53
C GLU A 142 -8.28 -2.17 25.17
N PHE A 143 -7.29 -1.62 24.46
CA PHE A 143 -7.46 -1.16 23.09
C PHE A 143 -8.01 -2.26 22.18
N GLN A 144 -7.43 -3.47 22.22
CA GLN A 144 -7.89 -4.59 21.41
C GLN A 144 -9.34 -4.96 21.73
N HIS A 145 -9.70 -4.99 23.01
CA HIS A 145 -11.07 -5.26 23.44
C HIS A 145 -12.05 -4.21 22.91
N VAL A 146 -11.79 -2.92 23.17
CA VAL A 146 -12.66 -1.81 22.74
C VAL A 146 -12.75 -1.74 21.21
N ALA A 147 -11.63 -1.89 20.50
CA ALA A 147 -11.63 -1.91 19.03
C ALA A 147 -12.45 -3.08 18.47
N ARG A 148 -12.37 -4.24 19.11
CA ARG A 148 -13.15 -5.42 18.73
C ARG A 148 -14.65 -5.23 19.02
N GLU A 149 -15.01 -4.61 20.13
CA GLU A 149 -16.40 -4.25 20.44
C GLU A 149 -16.97 -3.26 19.42
N TRP A 150 -16.19 -2.25 19.03
CA TRP A 150 -16.57 -1.30 17.99
C TRP A 150 -16.76 -1.97 16.63
N ALA A 151 -15.85 -2.89 16.25
CA ALA A 151 -15.98 -3.66 15.03
C ALA A 151 -17.28 -4.49 15.02
N GLN A 152 -17.66 -5.10 16.14
CA GLN A 152 -18.92 -5.84 16.24
C GLN A 152 -20.13 -4.90 16.14
N LYS A 153 -20.10 -3.80 16.91
CA LYS A 153 -21.23 -2.87 17.04
C LYS A 153 -21.51 -2.06 15.78
N TYR A 154 -20.46 -1.61 15.09
CA TYR A 154 -20.58 -0.66 13.99
C TYR A 154 -20.25 -1.26 12.62
N ALA A 155 -19.38 -2.28 12.58
CA ALA A 155 -18.93 -2.91 11.34
C ALA A 155 -19.49 -4.32 11.13
N GLY A 156 -20.35 -4.81 12.03
CA GLY A 156 -20.99 -6.14 11.89
C GLY A 156 -20.03 -7.31 12.04
N ALA A 157 -18.84 -7.12 12.65
CA ALA A 157 -17.92 -8.21 12.91
C ALA A 157 -18.60 -9.27 13.80
N PRO A 158 -18.34 -10.57 13.58
CA PRO A 158 -18.99 -11.62 14.35
C PRO A 158 -18.55 -11.60 15.81
N VAL A 159 -19.51 -11.77 16.72
CA VAL A 159 -19.23 -11.97 18.14
C VAL A 159 -18.50 -13.31 18.29
N PRO A 160 -17.33 -13.36 18.94
CA PRO A 160 -16.69 -14.63 19.29
C PRO A 160 -17.69 -15.48 20.09
N ALA A 161 -17.80 -16.77 19.78
CA ALA A 161 -18.70 -17.66 20.52
C ALA A 161 -18.40 -17.56 22.02
N PRO A 162 -19.42 -17.54 22.91
CA PRO A 162 -19.19 -17.54 24.35
C PRO A 162 -18.38 -18.79 24.71
N GLY A 163 -17.14 -18.59 25.18
CA GLY A 163 -16.15 -19.65 25.42
C GLY A 163 -14.92 -19.66 24.49
N SER A 164 -14.90 -18.82 23.44
CA SER A 164 -13.72 -18.60 22.58
C SER A 164 -12.83 -17.45 23.04
N GLY A 165 -13.05 -16.96 24.25
CA GLY A 165 -12.05 -16.13 24.92
C GLY A 165 -10.77 -16.93 25.04
N LYS A 166 -9.75 -16.60 24.25
CA LYS A 166 -8.39 -16.57 24.79
C LYS A 166 -8.39 -15.52 25.89
N THR A 167 -8.97 -15.88 27.04
CA THR A 167 -8.58 -15.31 28.30
C THR A 167 -7.10 -15.63 28.44
N GLY A 168 -6.27 -14.60 28.62
CA GLY A 168 -4.95 -14.76 29.19
C GLY A 168 -5.12 -15.53 30.49
N GLY A 169 -4.86 -16.83 30.43
CA GLY A 169 -4.96 -17.75 31.55
C GLY A 169 -3.76 -17.54 32.45
N GLY A 170 -3.92 -16.71 33.48
CA GLY A 170 -3.18 -16.89 34.71
C GLY A 170 -3.56 -18.26 35.29
N GLY A 171 -2.76 -19.28 34.98
CA GLY A 171 -2.95 -20.66 35.41
C GLY A 171 -1.70 -21.48 35.21
N SER A 172 -0.81 -21.44 36.21
CA SER A 172 0.19 -22.46 36.60
C SER A 172 0.58 -23.49 35.52
N GLY A 173 1.57 -23.13 34.69
CA GLY A 173 2.22 -24.01 33.70
C GLY A 173 3.33 -23.27 32.93
N GLY A 174 4.14 -22.49 33.65
CA GLY A 174 4.85 -21.31 33.16
C GLY A 174 6.02 -21.49 32.18
N ASP A 175 6.34 -22.72 31.75
CA ASP A 175 7.67 -22.97 31.18
C ASP A 175 7.61 -23.31 29.66
N ASP A 176 6.52 -23.90 29.18
CA ASP A 176 6.48 -24.51 27.84
C ASP A 176 5.88 -23.60 26.74
N GLU A 177 4.84 -22.81 27.04
CA GLU A 177 4.16 -22.02 26.00
C GLU A 177 4.89 -20.70 25.65
N ALA A 178 5.53 -20.07 26.65
CA ALA A 178 6.42 -18.94 26.44
C ALA A 178 7.67 -19.34 25.63
N SER A 179 8.14 -20.58 25.82
CA SER A 179 9.26 -21.16 25.05
C SER A 179 8.90 -21.32 23.58
N LEU A 180 7.69 -21.81 23.27
CA LEU A 180 7.19 -21.96 21.89
C LEU A 180 6.97 -20.62 21.17
N GLN A 181 6.41 -19.62 21.86
CA GLN A 181 6.20 -18.29 21.27
C GLN A 181 7.52 -17.54 21.04
N ASN A 182 8.47 -17.64 21.97
CA ASN A 182 9.81 -17.08 21.78
C ASN A 182 10.56 -17.79 20.65
N LYS A 183 10.43 -19.12 20.55
CA LYS A 183 11.01 -19.92 19.46
C LYS A 183 10.49 -19.50 18.10
N LYS A 184 9.16 -19.35 17.94
CA LYS A 184 8.55 -18.90 16.68
C LYS A 184 8.99 -17.48 16.30
N LYS A 185 9.07 -16.57 17.28
CA LYS A 185 9.54 -15.18 17.06
C LYS A 185 11.02 -15.11 16.69
N LEU A 186 11.85 -16.00 17.24
CA LEU A 186 13.26 -16.17 16.86
C LEU A 186 13.37 -16.72 15.44
N GLU A 187 12.61 -17.75 15.10
CA GLU A 187 12.58 -18.35 13.76
C GLU A 187 12.11 -17.35 12.68
N ASP A 188 11.06 -16.56 12.94
CA ASP A 188 10.59 -15.53 12.01
C ASP A 188 11.61 -14.40 11.83
N LYS A 189 12.28 -14.01 12.93
CA LYS A 189 13.34 -13.00 12.90
C LYS A 189 14.56 -13.50 12.14
N GLU A 190 14.91 -14.78 12.28
CA GLU A 190 15.99 -15.42 11.54
C GLU A 190 15.65 -15.56 10.06
N ARG A 191 14.41 -15.94 9.73
CA ARG A 191 13.91 -15.99 8.34
C ARG A 191 13.99 -14.62 7.68
N LYS A 192 13.51 -13.56 8.34
CA LYS A 192 13.59 -12.19 7.83
C LYS A 192 15.04 -11.72 7.65
N ARG A 193 15.92 -12.01 8.61
CA ARG A 193 17.36 -11.70 8.50
C ARG A 193 18.05 -12.48 7.38
N ALA A 194 17.65 -13.73 7.14
CA ALA A 194 18.18 -14.53 6.04
C ALA A 194 17.68 -14.02 4.68
N GLU A 195 16.42 -13.61 4.61
CA GLU A 195 15.81 -12.99 3.43
C GLU A 195 16.45 -11.63 3.10
N ASP A 196 16.63 -10.76 4.10
CA ASP A 196 17.33 -9.48 3.97
C ASP A 196 18.80 -9.66 3.54
N ARG A 197 19.49 -10.66 4.11
CA ARG A 197 20.87 -10.99 3.73
C ARG A 197 20.95 -11.49 2.29
N ARG A 198 20.07 -12.42 1.90
CA ARG A 198 20.00 -12.93 0.53
C ARG A 198 19.68 -11.81 -0.47
N ARG A 199 18.77 -10.90 -0.11
CA ARG A 199 18.42 -9.74 -0.92
C ARG A 199 19.63 -8.81 -1.13
N ARG A 200 20.39 -8.53 -0.08
CA ARG A 200 21.62 -7.71 -0.16
C ARG A 200 22.73 -8.38 -0.97
N GLU A 201 22.91 -9.69 -0.85
CA GLU A 201 23.86 -10.45 -1.68
C GLU A 201 23.48 -10.36 -3.17
N ALA A 202 22.19 -10.42 -3.48
CA ALA A 202 21.68 -10.30 -4.84
C ALA A 202 21.90 -8.90 -5.45
N TYR A 203 22.24 -7.87 -4.67
CA TYR A 203 22.51 -6.52 -5.19
C TYR A 203 23.89 -6.40 -5.81
N HIS A 204 24.75 -7.41 -5.71
CA HIS A 204 26.07 -7.45 -6.37
C HIS A 204 26.96 -6.22 -6.08
N GLY A 205 26.76 -5.56 -4.93
CA GLY A 205 27.50 -4.35 -4.52
C GLY A 205 26.86 -3.02 -4.95
N TYR A 206 25.74 -3.04 -5.67
CA TYR A 206 24.96 -1.84 -5.95
C TYR A 206 24.24 -1.32 -4.69
N ASN A 207 24.07 -0.01 -4.62
CA ASN A 207 23.34 0.63 -3.54
C ASN A 207 21.86 0.15 -3.51
N PRO A 208 21.33 -0.21 -2.32
CA PRO A 208 19.94 -0.62 -2.15
C PRO A 208 18.91 0.36 -2.72
N ALA A 209 19.05 1.65 -2.49
CA ALA A 209 18.09 2.66 -2.93
C ALA A 209 17.99 2.69 -4.47
N MET A 210 19.11 2.55 -5.16
CA MET A 210 19.15 2.51 -6.63
C MET A 210 18.43 1.28 -7.18
N ILE A 211 18.65 0.11 -6.59
CA ILE A 211 17.95 -1.13 -6.98
C ILE A 211 16.47 -1.08 -6.57
N ASP A 212 16.17 -0.53 -5.40
CA ASP A 212 14.82 -0.47 -4.84
C ASP A 212 13.90 0.46 -5.65
N ARG A 213 14.44 1.51 -6.29
CA ARG A 213 13.70 2.33 -7.27
C ARG A 213 13.07 1.46 -8.36
N PHE A 214 13.82 0.52 -8.93
CA PHE A 214 13.29 -0.37 -9.97
C PHE A 214 12.47 -1.53 -9.42
N THR A 215 12.84 -2.11 -8.28
CA THR A 215 12.03 -3.20 -7.71
C THR A 215 10.68 -2.72 -7.16
N SER A 216 10.58 -1.45 -6.75
CA SER A 216 9.31 -0.80 -6.42
C SER A 216 8.35 -0.71 -7.63
N MET A 217 8.90 -0.69 -8.85
CA MET A 217 8.13 -0.77 -10.09
C MET A 217 7.67 -2.20 -10.43
N GLY A 218 7.99 -3.18 -9.59
CA GLY A 218 7.59 -4.58 -9.73
C GLY A 218 8.61 -5.46 -10.46
N PHE A 219 9.80 -4.94 -10.77
CA PHE A 219 10.88 -5.74 -11.34
C PHE A 219 11.57 -6.59 -10.26
N GLN A 220 12.03 -7.78 -10.63
CA GLN A 220 12.78 -8.63 -9.70
C GLN A 220 14.21 -8.12 -9.55
N VAL A 221 14.79 -8.25 -8.36
CA VAL A 221 16.16 -7.79 -8.04
C VAL A 221 17.16 -8.29 -9.07
N GLU A 222 17.09 -9.58 -9.42
CA GLU A 222 18.00 -10.22 -10.37
C GLU A 222 17.89 -9.59 -11.78
N GLN A 223 16.70 -9.15 -12.18
CA GLN A 223 16.48 -8.49 -13.47
C GLN A 223 17.07 -7.08 -13.48
N VAL A 224 16.89 -6.33 -12.39
CA VAL A 224 17.42 -4.98 -12.23
C VAL A 224 18.95 -5.01 -12.23
N VAL A 225 19.54 -5.88 -11.43
CA VAL A 225 21.00 -6.03 -11.34
C VAL A 225 21.58 -6.46 -12.69
N SER A 226 20.91 -7.40 -13.38
CA SER A 226 21.32 -7.79 -14.73
C SER A 226 21.25 -6.63 -15.73
N ALA A 227 20.25 -5.75 -15.63
CA ALA A 227 20.16 -4.55 -16.46
C ALA A 227 21.27 -3.54 -16.12
N PHE A 228 21.58 -3.33 -14.83
CA PHE A 228 22.65 -2.44 -14.39
C PHE A 228 24.03 -2.92 -14.88
N GLU A 229 24.31 -4.21 -14.77
CA GLU A 229 25.55 -4.81 -15.28
C GLU A 229 25.65 -4.72 -16.81
N TYR A 230 24.52 -4.89 -17.52
CA TYR A 230 24.47 -4.79 -18.98
C TYR A 230 24.70 -3.36 -19.48
N ILE A 231 24.11 -2.37 -18.81
CA ILE A 231 24.28 -0.95 -19.14
C ILE A 231 25.63 -0.39 -18.65
N GLY A 232 26.27 -1.07 -17.70
CA GLY A 232 27.57 -0.67 -17.17
C GLY A 232 27.48 0.38 -16.08
N ILE A 233 26.40 0.36 -15.28
CA ILE A 233 26.22 1.23 -14.13
C ILE A 233 27.31 0.95 -13.10
N ASP A 234 27.95 2.01 -12.59
CA ASP A 234 28.98 1.92 -11.55
C ASP A 234 28.36 1.47 -10.21
N LYS A 235 29.09 0.67 -9.46
CA LYS A 235 28.69 0.25 -8.12
C LYS A 235 28.96 1.33 -7.08
N ALA A 236 29.87 2.27 -7.36
CA ALA A 236 30.24 3.38 -6.48
C ALA A 236 30.51 2.94 -5.03
N ASP A 237 31.16 1.78 -4.84
CA ASP A 237 31.39 1.13 -3.53
C ASP A 237 30.12 0.94 -2.66
N GLY A 238 28.93 0.94 -3.28
CA GLY A 238 27.64 0.85 -2.61
C GLY A 238 27.06 2.19 -2.16
N GLU A 239 27.70 3.32 -2.49
CA GLU A 239 27.18 4.66 -2.23
C GLU A 239 26.01 5.00 -3.15
N GLU A 240 25.05 5.77 -2.62
CA GLU A 240 23.91 6.23 -3.40
C GLU A 240 24.33 7.38 -4.30
N TYR A 241 24.02 7.28 -5.58
CA TYR A 241 24.11 8.40 -6.51
C TYR A 241 22.93 8.39 -7.46
N GLU A 242 22.65 9.56 -8.02
CA GLU A 242 21.55 9.74 -8.94
C GLU A 242 22.00 9.30 -10.34
N LEU A 243 21.23 8.39 -10.95
CA LEU A 243 21.45 7.98 -12.33
C LEU A 243 21.02 9.12 -13.27
N GLU A 244 21.78 9.37 -14.34
CA GLU A 244 21.38 10.34 -15.37
C GLU A 244 20.23 9.78 -16.22
N GLU A 245 19.35 10.65 -16.75
CA GLU A 245 18.11 10.26 -17.48
C GLU A 245 18.34 9.23 -18.58
N GLU A 246 19.49 9.30 -19.24
CA GLU A 246 19.87 8.38 -20.31
C GLU A 246 20.02 6.95 -19.79
N TYR A 247 20.79 6.76 -18.72
CA TYR A 247 21.01 5.45 -18.08
C TYR A 247 19.73 4.84 -17.54
N ILE A 248 18.87 5.69 -17.00
CA ILE A 248 17.55 5.32 -16.52
C ILE A 248 16.68 4.78 -17.63
N GLY A 249 16.63 5.51 -18.75
CA GLY A 249 15.86 5.15 -19.93
C GLY A 249 16.32 3.79 -20.46
N ASP A 250 17.63 3.58 -20.51
CA ASP A 250 18.25 2.35 -21.00
C ASP A 250 17.99 1.14 -20.08
N VAL A 251 18.14 1.32 -18.76
CA VAL A 251 17.82 0.28 -17.77
C VAL A 251 16.34 -0.10 -17.88
N THR A 252 15.45 0.88 -17.99
CA THR A 252 14.01 0.66 -18.10
C THR A 252 13.65 -0.05 -19.40
N ALA A 253 14.20 0.39 -20.53
CA ALA A 253 14.01 -0.25 -21.84
C ALA A 253 14.50 -1.70 -21.84
N ARG A 254 15.60 -2.00 -21.13
CA ARG A 254 16.10 -3.36 -20.95
C ARG A 254 15.15 -4.23 -20.14
N LEU A 255 14.59 -3.70 -19.06
CA LEU A 255 13.68 -4.39 -18.15
C LEU A 255 12.33 -4.73 -18.81
N PHE A 256 11.82 -3.86 -19.68
CA PHE A 256 10.62 -4.13 -20.48
C PHE A 256 10.87 -5.00 -21.72
N GLY A 257 12.14 -5.36 -21.99
CA GLY A 257 12.51 -6.20 -23.12
C GLY A 257 12.48 -5.49 -24.48
N GLU A 258 12.54 -4.15 -24.47
CA GLU A 258 12.52 -3.31 -25.68
C GLU A 258 13.88 -3.21 -26.36
N ILE A 259 14.98 -3.49 -25.65
CA ILE A 259 16.30 -3.67 -26.25
C ILE A 259 16.39 -5.09 -26.83
N ARG A 260 15.97 -5.24 -28.10
CA ARG A 260 16.39 -6.38 -28.91
C ARG A 260 17.90 -6.30 -29.11
N ALA A 261 18.56 -7.44 -28.96
CA ALA A 261 19.97 -7.63 -29.27
C ALA A 261 20.34 -6.88 -30.56
N ILE A 262 21.31 -5.97 -30.49
CA ILE A 262 21.86 -5.33 -31.68
C ILE A 262 22.62 -6.40 -32.45
N GLY A 263 21.95 -6.94 -33.46
CA GLY A 263 22.48 -7.87 -34.44
C GLY A 263 21.79 -7.64 -35.77
N ALA A 264 22.45 -6.88 -36.64
CA ALA A 264 22.21 -6.72 -38.07
C ALA A 264 20.98 -5.90 -38.54
N GLY A 265 21.25 -4.66 -38.95
CA GLY A 265 20.93 -4.18 -40.30
C GLY A 265 19.53 -3.60 -40.59
N GLY A 266 19.50 -2.29 -40.85
CA GLY A 266 18.71 -1.72 -41.95
C GLY A 266 17.33 -1.13 -41.62
N ASN A 267 17.24 0.20 -41.72
CA ASN A 267 16.07 1.04 -42.00
C ASN A 267 14.71 0.69 -41.35
N ASP A 268 14.31 1.49 -40.35
CA ASP A 268 13.09 2.31 -40.47
C ASP A 268 13.05 3.39 -39.39
N PHE A 269 13.51 4.58 -39.78
CA PHE A 269 13.54 5.80 -38.98
C PHE A 269 12.30 6.63 -39.33
N MET A 270 11.21 6.53 -38.54
CA MET A 270 10.12 7.52 -38.34
C MET A 270 8.80 6.94 -37.75
N GLY A 271 8.82 5.79 -37.05
CA GLY A 271 7.60 5.18 -36.50
C GLY A 271 7.44 5.19 -34.97
N GLN A 272 8.48 5.47 -34.18
CA GLN A 272 8.52 5.13 -32.75
C GLN A 272 8.86 6.29 -31.79
N MET A 273 8.67 7.54 -32.19
CA MET A 273 8.96 8.69 -31.31
C MET A 273 7.85 9.04 -30.29
N ASN A 274 6.83 8.20 -30.08
CA ASN A 274 5.71 8.55 -29.18
C ASN A 274 5.51 7.62 -27.97
N ALA A 275 6.43 6.67 -27.72
CA ALA A 275 6.39 5.80 -26.55
C ALA A 275 7.51 6.10 -25.53
N SER A 276 8.67 6.61 -25.96
CA SER A 276 9.79 6.92 -25.05
C SER A 276 9.58 8.14 -24.14
N ALA A 277 8.68 9.07 -24.50
CA ALA A 277 8.51 10.30 -23.72
C ALA A 277 7.71 10.10 -22.41
N THR A 278 6.97 9.00 -22.24
CA THR A 278 6.17 8.77 -21.03
C THR A 278 6.94 8.03 -19.93
N ALA A 279 8.00 7.29 -20.28
CA ALA A 279 8.85 6.60 -19.30
C ALA A 279 9.88 7.54 -18.66
N LEU A 280 10.46 8.48 -19.43
CA LEU A 280 11.45 9.44 -18.92
C LEU A 280 10.85 10.45 -17.94
N VAL A 281 9.59 10.86 -18.13
CA VAL A 281 8.92 11.83 -17.23
C VAL A 281 8.70 11.26 -15.82
N SER A 282 8.68 9.94 -15.64
CA SER A 282 8.51 9.32 -14.32
C SER A 282 9.81 9.25 -13.51
N PHE A 283 10.96 9.59 -14.08
CA PHE A 283 12.24 9.56 -13.36
C PHE A 283 12.69 10.93 -12.85
N TYR A 284 12.17 12.03 -13.41
CA TYR A 284 12.57 13.40 -13.04
C TYR A 284 11.72 14.07 -11.95
N ASP A 285 10.71 13.38 -11.42
CA ASP A 285 9.78 13.89 -10.39
C ASP A 285 9.97 13.22 -9.01
N MET A 286 11.17 12.69 -8.71
CA MET A 286 11.48 12.03 -7.43
C MET A 286 12.70 12.62 -6.73
#